data_AF-A0A8I0P0X9-F1
#
_entry.id   AF-A0A8I0P0X9-F1
#
_cell.length_a   1.000
_cell.length_b   1.000
_cell.length_c   1.000
_cell.angle_alpha   90.00
_cell.angle_beta   90.00
_cell.angle_gamma   90.00
#
_symmetry.space_group_name_H-M   'P 1'
#
loop_
_entity.id
_entity.type
_entity.pdbx_description
1 polymer ?
#
loop_
_entity_poly.entity_id
_entity_poly.type
_entity_poly.pdbx_seq_one_letter_code
_entity_poly.pdbx_strand_id
1 'polypeptide(L)' 'MTLWLRKQHPGIDWRTLRRRYLTGEPGWRPEEDGITLFVPQRVKVTRYRWRGYSIPTPWAKAATV' A
#
# COMPACT_ATOMS: atom_id res chain seq x y z
N MET A 1 6.47 6.45 7.61
CA MET A 1 5.52 7.18 6.74
C MET A 1 6.07 8.55 6.32
N THR A 2 6.44 9.43 7.26
CA THR A 2 7.00 10.76 6.96
C THR A 2 8.30 10.74 6.14
N LEU A 3 9.21 9.78 6.39
CA LEU A 3 10.41 9.58 5.57
C LEU A 3 10.09 9.18 4.12
N TRP A 4 9.10 8.31 3.94
CA TRP A 4 8.65 7.89 2.60
C TRP A 4 8.04 9.07 1.86
N LEU A 5 7.22 9.88 2.52
CA LEU A 5 6.63 11.09 1.94
C LEU A 5 7.70 12.09 1.48
N ARG A 6 8.75 12.30 2.27
CA ARG A 6 9.90 13.15 1.88
C ARG A 6 10.67 12.57 0.69
N LYS A 7 10.77 11.25 0.57
CA LYS A 7 11.43 10.58 -0.56
C LYS A 7 10.62 10.70 -1.86
N GLN A 8 9.29 10.65 -1.79
CA GLN A 8 8.42 10.81 -2.97
C GLN A 8 8.41 12.24 -3.51
N HIS A 9 8.71 13.23 -2.66
CA HIS A 9 8.65 14.65 -3.02
C HIS A 9 10.00 15.34 -2.82
N PRO A 10 11.01 15.01 -3.64
CA PRO A 10 12.30 15.71 -3.59
C PRO A 10 12.12 17.20 -3.91
N GLY A 11 12.81 18.07 -3.17
CA GLY A 11 12.78 19.52 -3.38
C GLY A 11 11.58 20.25 -2.78
N ILE A 12 10.62 19.56 -2.17
CA ILE A 12 9.51 20.21 -1.46
C ILE A 12 9.86 20.38 0.03
N ASP A 13 9.63 21.57 0.56
CA ASP A 13 9.83 21.85 1.99
C ASP A 13 8.92 20.99 2.88
N TRP A 14 9.44 20.61 4.04
CA TRP A 14 8.73 19.75 4.99
C TRP A 14 7.44 20.40 5.52
N ARG A 15 7.44 21.73 5.74
CA ARG A 15 6.23 22.44 6.19
C ARG A 15 5.13 22.37 5.13
N THR A 16 5.51 22.44 3.85
CA THR A 16 4.58 22.30 2.71
C THR A 16 4.03 20.88 2.61
N LEU A 17 4.88 19.86 2.73
CA LEU A 17 4.44 18.46 2.73
C LEU A 17 3.49 18.15 3.89
N ARG A 18 3.83 18.64 5.09
CA ARG A 18 2.97 18.49 6.26
C ARG A 18 1.60 19.16 6.04
N ARG A 19 1.58 20.37 5.48
CA ARG A 19 0.32 21.11 5.24
C ARG A 19 -0.55 20.48 4.16
N ARG A 20 0.06 19.88 3.14
CA ARG A 20 -0.69 19.24 2.05
C ARG A 20 -1.25 17.89 2.45
N TYR A 21 -0.44 17.05 3.07
CA TYR A 21 -0.78 15.64 3.24
C TYR A 21 -1.09 15.25 4.68
N LEU A 22 -0.57 15.94 5.70
CA LEU A 22 -0.67 15.49 7.10
C LEU A 22 -1.71 16.27 7.92
N THR A 23 -2.77 16.73 7.26
CA THR A 23 -3.83 17.60 7.79
C THR A 23 -5.11 16.87 8.17
N GLY A 24 -5.33 15.63 7.71
CA GLY A 24 -6.53 14.84 8.02
C GLY A 24 -6.60 14.38 9.47
N GLU A 25 -7.80 14.05 9.95
CA GLU A 25 -8.01 13.38 11.24
C GLU A 25 -7.95 11.85 11.09
N PRO A 26 -7.12 11.13 11.88
CA PRO A 26 -6.21 11.60 12.91
C PRO A 26 -4.97 12.28 12.31
N GLY A 27 -4.58 13.41 12.90
CA GLY A 27 -3.40 14.17 12.49
C GLY A 27 -2.21 13.23 12.34
N TRP A 28 -1.36 13.46 11.34
CA TRP A 28 -0.21 12.62 10.97
C TRP A 28 -0.48 11.43 10.02
N ARG A 29 -1.69 11.27 9.48
CA ARG A 29 -1.91 10.39 8.32
C ARG A 29 -1.85 11.17 7.01
N PRO A 30 -1.12 10.66 6.00
CA PRO A 30 -1.19 11.22 4.65
C PRO A 30 -2.62 11.12 4.12
N GLU A 31 -3.15 12.21 3.62
CA GLU A 31 -4.44 12.31 2.94
C GLU A 31 -4.28 13.18 1.71
N GLU A 32 -4.94 12.79 0.63
CA GLU A 32 -5.01 13.58 -0.60
C GLU A 32 -6.44 13.45 -1.14
N ASP A 33 -7.07 14.60 -1.41
CA ASP A 33 -8.42 14.68 -1.99
C ASP A 33 -9.48 13.85 -1.22
N GLY A 34 -9.44 13.90 0.12
CA GLY A 34 -10.34 13.14 1.00
C GLY A 34 -10.04 11.65 1.12
N ILE A 35 -8.97 11.16 0.47
CA ILE A 35 -8.54 9.77 0.55
C ILE A 35 -7.38 9.65 1.53
N THR A 36 -7.64 9.13 2.72
CA THR A 36 -6.60 8.86 3.70
C THR A 36 -5.81 7.61 3.32
N LEU A 37 -4.48 7.70 3.37
CA LEU A 37 -3.58 6.58 3.14
C LEU A 37 -3.87 5.44 4.13
N PHE A 38 -4.13 4.28 3.56
CA PHE A 38 -4.33 3.06 4.30
C PHE A 38 -3.09 2.69 5.16
N VAL A 39 -3.31 2.00 6.27
CA VAL A 39 -2.26 1.63 7.23
C VAL A 39 -1.78 0.19 6.93
N PRO A 40 -0.76 -0.03 6.09
CA PRO A 40 -0.39 -1.38 5.61
C PRO A 40 0.02 -2.33 6.74
N GLN A 41 0.60 -1.80 7.83
CA GLN A 41 0.95 -2.57 9.03
C GLN A 41 -0.26 -3.25 9.71
N ARG A 42 -1.49 -2.80 9.45
CA ARG A 42 -2.71 -3.47 9.96
C ARG A 42 -3.06 -4.73 9.17
N VAL A 43 -2.53 -4.89 7.96
CA VAL A 43 -2.81 -6.09 7.15
C VAL A 43 -1.87 -7.18 7.60
N LYS A 44 -2.45 -8.24 8.16
CA LYS A 44 -1.71 -9.47 8.45
C LYS A 44 -1.26 -10.10 7.12
N VAL A 45 0.04 -10.28 6.97
CA VAL A 45 0.59 -11.02 5.83
C VAL A 45 0.44 -12.52 6.09
N THR A 46 -0.51 -13.16 5.40
CA THR A 46 -0.66 -14.62 5.42
C THR A 46 0.11 -15.24 4.26
N ARG A 47 1.24 -15.85 4.55
CA ARG A 47 2.00 -16.67 3.59
C ARG A 47 1.39 -18.07 3.51
N TYR A 48 1.56 -18.74 2.38
CA TYR A 48 1.12 -20.12 2.17
C TYR A 48 -0.37 -20.36 2.38
N ARG A 49 -1.21 -19.36 2.10
CA ARG A 49 -2.66 -19.56 2.06
C ARG A 49 -2.97 -20.48 0.87
N TRP A 50 -3.50 -21.67 1.16
CA TRP A 50 -4.07 -22.54 0.13
C TRP A 50 -5.17 -21.78 -0.62
N ARG A 51 -5.07 -21.71 -1.95
CA ARG A 51 -6.01 -20.99 -2.83
C ARG A 51 -6.89 -21.93 -3.67
N GLY A 52 -6.98 -23.20 -3.26
CA GLY A 52 -7.72 -24.22 -4.00
C GLY A 52 -7.04 -24.62 -5.30
N TYR A 53 -7.70 -25.51 -6.04
CA TYR A 53 -7.25 -25.99 -7.35
C TYR A 53 -7.49 -24.97 -8.48
N SER A 54 -8.07 -23.80 -8.17
CA SER A 54 -8.45 -22.78 -9.16
C SER A 54 -7.29 -22.00 -9.77
N ILE A 55 -6.10 -22.04 -9.17
CA ILE A 55 -4.92 -21.41 -9.77
C ILE A 55 -4.27 -22.43 -10.70
N PRO A 56 -4.34 -22.23 -12.03
CA PRO A 56 -3.67 -23.11 -12.95
C PRO A 56 -2.16 -23.02 -12.72
N THR A 57 -1.52 -24.17 -12.60
CA THR A 57 -0.06 -24.23 -12.56
C THR A 57 0.44 -24.08 -14.00
N PRO A 58 1.23 -23.04 -14.33
CA PRO A 58 1.54 -22.72 -15.73
C PRO A 58 2.35 -23.80 -16.47
N TRP A 59 2.98 -24.71 -15.73
CA TRP A 59 3.71 -25.88 -16.26
C TRP A 59 2.99 -27.21 -16.04
N ALA A 60 1.72 -27.19 -15.63
CA ALA A 60 0.92 -28.42 -15.62
C ALA A 60 0.66 -28.84 -17.08
N LYS A 61 1.18 -30.02 -17.47
CA LYS A 61 0.78 -30.64 -18.73
C LYS A 61 -0.73 -30.87 -18.67
N ALA A 62 -1.47 -30.33 -19.63
CA ALA A 62 -2.88 -30.66 -19.79
C ALA A 62 -3.01 -32.18 -19.84
N ALA A 63 -3.91 -32.75 -19.03
CA ALA A 63 -4.21 -34.17 -19.14
C ALA A 63 -4.81 -34.39 -20.53
N THR A 64 -4.09 -35.11 -21.38
CA THR A 64 -4.61 -35.58 -22.66
C THR A 64 -5.75 -36.54 -22.35
N VAL A 65 -6.97 -36.16 -22.74
CA VAL A 65 -8.16 -37.03 -22.73
C VAL A 65 -8.07 -37.99 -23.90
#